data_AF-A0A497DC33-F1
#
_entry.id   AF-A0A497DC33-F1
#
_cell.length_a   1.000
_cell.length_b   1.000
_cell.length_c   1.000
_cell.angle_alpha   90.00
_cell.angle_beta   90.00
_cell.angle_gamma   90.00
#
_symmetry.space_group_name_H-M   'P 1'
#
loop_
_entity.id
_entity.type
_entity.pdbx_description
1 polymer ?
#
loop_
_entity_poly.entity_id
_entity_poly.type
_entity_poly.pdbx_seq_one_letter_code
_entity_poly.pdbx_strand_id
1 'polypeptide(L)'
;MKKLLFLSVIALLFFACQKNDHNQKADQNRNLKFEKVVPGGCASDSANSNHVVYEEPDTAYYTVNEDTVTFFVGFNSECCLHFDSETSISNDTIYMNLNLLDGPVCSCMCYYTYEFQFTGLTGPVYYVIDVADGFWYFSGYVDI
;
A
#
# COMPACT_ATOMS: atom_id res chain seq x y z
N MET A 1 -4.01 61.88 -42.61
CA MET A 1 -3.17 60.76 -42.15
C MET A 1 -3.63 60.39 -40.75
N LYS A 2 -4.32 59.25 -40.64
CA LYS A 2 -4.89 58.69 -39.40
C LYS A 2 -3.84 57.83 -38.73
N LYS A 3 -3.92 57.73 -37.39
CA LYS A 3 -3.44 56.65 -36.49
C LYS A 3 -2.54 57.18 -35.37
N LEU A 4 -3.16 57.75 -34.34
CA LEU A 4 -2.67 57.69 -32.98
C LEU A 4 -3.89 57.87 -32.07
N LEU A 5 -3.90 57.15 -30.94
CA LEU A 5 -5.03 56.95 -30.00
C LEU A 5 -5.85 55.71 -30.29
N PHE A 6 -5.40 54.56 -29.78
CA PHE A 6 -6.23 53.46 -29.22
C PHE A 6 -5.29 52.31 -28.85
N LEU A 7 -4.44 52.49 -27.82
CA LEU A 7 -3.54 51.43 -27.36
C LEU A 7 -3.30 51.45 -25.84
N SER A 8 -4.23 52.00 -25.06
CA SER A 8 -4.09 52.19 -23.61
C SER A 8 -5.23 51.58 -22.76
N VAL A 9 -6.09 50.72 -23.32
CA VAL A 9 -7.28 50.21 -22.59
C VAL A 9 -7.24 48.70 -22.32
N ILE A 10 -6.30 47.94 -22.88
CA ILE A 10 -6.32 46.46 -22.80
C ILE A 10 -5.45 45.90 -21.65
N ALA A 11 -4.63 46.71 -20.99
CA ALA A 11 -3.66 46.21 -20.00
C ALA A 11 -4.22 45.99 -18.57
N LEU A 12 -5.50 46.27 -18.30
CA LEU A 12 -6.08 46.18 -16.95
C LEU A 12 -6.89 44.89 -16.69
N LEU A 13 -7.02 43.98 -17.65
CA LEU A 13 -7.89 42.79 -17.53
C LEU A 13 -7.21 41.52 -17.01
N PHE A 14 -5.92 41.55 -16.65
CA PHE A 14 -5.18 40.34 -16.23
C PHE A 14 -4.91 40.21 -14.72
N PHE A 15 -5.48 41.09 -13.87
CA PHE A 15 -5.36 40.96 -12.41
C PHE A 15 -6.60 40.35 -11.72
N ALA A 16 -7.42 39.59 -12.45
CA ALA A 16 -8.29 38.62 -11.81
C ALA A 16 -7.50 37.31 -11.62
N CYS A 17 -6.61 37.30 -10.62
CA CYS A 17 -6.12 36.04 -10.05
C CYS A 17 -7.36 35.29 -9.57
N GLN A 18 -7.81 34.32 -10.37
CA GLN A 18 -8.64 33.24 -9.87
C GLN A 18 -7.92 32.70 -8.65
N LYS A 19 -8.61 32.75 -7.52
CA LYS A 19 -8.22 32.03 -6.32
C LYS A 19 -8.10 30.58 -6.79
N ASN A 20 -6.86 30.11 -6.98
CA ASN A 20 -6.62 28.70 -7.13
C ASN A 20 -7.11 28.09 -5.82
N ASP A 21 -8.34 27.61 -5.83
CA ASP A 21 -8.73 26.54 -4.93
C ASP A 21 -7.75 25.42 -5.28
N HIS A 22 -6.67 25.36 -4.50
CA HIS A 22 -6.06 24.11 -4.15
C HIS A 22 -7.22 23.25 -3.67
N ASN A 23 -7.81 22.49 -4.60
CA ASN A 23 -8.51 21.27 -4.30
C ASN A 23 -7.47 20.42 -3.57
N GLN A 24 -7.30 20.66 -2.27
CA GLN A 24 -7.05 19.60 -1.33
C GLN A 24 -8.17 18.61 -1.63
N LYS A 25 -7.87 17.59 -2.43
CA LYS A 25 -8.71 16.40 -2.50
C LYS A 25 -8.96 16.07 -1.04
N ALA A 26 -10.19 16.30 -0.59
CA ALA A 26 -10.59 15.93 0.74
C ALA A 26 -10.22 14.45 0.84
N ASP A 27 -9.29 14.13 1.75
CA ASP A 27 -8.87 12.76 2.05
C ASP A 27 -10.14 11.91 2.11
N GLN A 28 -10.29 11.04 1.11
CA GLN A 28 -11.52 10.27 0.93
C GLN A 28 -11.57 9.10 1.91
N ASN A 29 -10.47 8.85 2.62
CA ASN A 29 -10.27 7.71 3.50
C ASN A 29 -9.82 8.13 4.90
N ARG A 30 -10.33 9.26 5.41
CA ARG A 30 -10.01 9.76 6.77
C ARG A 30 -10.29 8.76 7.90
N ASN A 31 -11.16 7.79 7.66
CA ASN A 31 -11.53 6.77 8.66
C ASN A 31 -10.81 5.44 8.44
N LEU A 32 -9.99 5.32 7.38
CA LEU A 32 -9.23 4.11 7.10
C LEU A 32 -8.25 3.87 8.24
N LYS A 33 -8.29 2.66 8.80
CA LYS A 33 -7.46 2.27 9.93
C LYS A 33 -6.97 0.85 9.76
N PHE A 34 -5.75 0.62 10.21
CA PHE A 34 -5.22 -0.74 10.37
C PHE A 34 -6.01 -1.45 11.47
N GLU A 35 -6.46 -2.67 11.18
CA GLU A 35 -7.14 -3.51 12.17
C GLU A 35 -6.18 -4.55 12.73
N LYS A 36 -5.58 -5.36 11.86
CA LYS A 36 -4.68 -6.45 12.24
C LYS A 36 -3.89 -7.00 11.07
N VAL A 37 -2.90 -7.80 11.40
CA VAL A 37 -2.20 -8.70 10.49
C VAL A 37 -2.42 -10.14 10.98
N VAL A 38 -2.69 -11.06 10.07
CA VAL A 38 -2.83 -12.49 10.37
C VAL A 38 -1.71 -13.25 9.65
N PRO A 39 -0.70 -13.75 10.38
CA PRO A 39 0.33 -14.58 9.79
C PRO A 39 -0.21 -16.00 9.51
N GLY A 40 0.24 -16.60 8.42
CA GLY A 40 -0.05 -17.96 8.00
C GLY A 40 1.14 -18.60 7.30
N GLY A 41 0.97 -19.82 6.79
CA GLY A 41 2.11 -20.59 6.25
C GLY A 41 3.22 -20.70 7.29
N CYS A 42 4.48 -20.48 6.88
CA CYS A 42 5.61 -20.45 7.80
C CYS A 42 5.69 -19.22 8.72
N ALA A 43 4.86 -18.20 8.52
CA ALA A 43 4.78 -17.07 9.44
C ALA A 43 4.01 -17.41 10.73
N SER A 44 3.22 -18.51 10.74
CA SER A 44 2.47 -18.93 11.92
C SER A 44 3.39 -19.66 12.90
N ASP A 45 3.34 -19.30 14.21
CA ASP A 45 4.07 -19.93 15.33
C ASP A 45 3.83 -21.45 15.52
N SER A 46 3.08 -22.09 14.63
CA SER A 46 2.95 -23.56 14.54
C SER A 46 4.22 -24.23 13.98
N ALA A 47 5.38 -23.88 14.53
CA ALA A 47 6.70 -24.44 14.25
C ALA A 47 6.86 -25.93 14.65
N ASN A 48 5.77 -26.72 14.69
CA ASN A 48 5.79 -28.14 15.12
C ASN A 48 4.98 -29.10 14.24
N SER A 49 4.33 -28.66 13.17
CA SER A 49 3.82 -29.60 12.17
C SER A 49 4.85 -29.70 11.05
N ASN A 50 5.66 -30.76 11.06
CA ASN A 50 6.41 -31.32 9.93
C ASN A 50 6.36 -30.41 8.69
N HIS A 51 7.33 -29.50 8.53
CA HIS A 51 7.39 -28.51 7.45
C HIS A 51 6.94 -29.13 6.12
N VAL A 52 5.66 -28.99 5.80
CA VAL A 52 5.17 -29.38 4.50
C VAL A 52 5.59 -28.21 3.62
N VAL A 53 6.68 -28.43 2.90
CA VAL A 53 7.18 -27.53 1.88
C VAL A 53 6.10 -27.43 0.81
N TYR A 54 5.26 -26.41 0.92
CA TYR A 54 4.40 -25.97 -0.16
C TYR A 54 5.18 -24.88 -0.87
N GLU A 55 5.67 -25.17 -2.08
CA GLU A 55 6.17 -24.14 -2.99
C GLU A 55 4.96 -23.65 -3.80
N GLU A 56 4.40 -22.52 -3.39
CA GLU A 56 3.35 -21.82 -4.12
C GLU A 56 3.96 -20.60 -4.82
N PRO A 57 3.45 -20.13 -5.98
CA PRO A 57 3.97 -18.92 -6.62
C PRO A 57 3.84 -17.71 -5.69
N ASP A 58 4.86 -16.85 -5.66
CA ASP A 58 4.79 -15.58 -4.95
C ASP A 58 3.59 -14.78 -5.46
N THR A 59 2.69 -14.40 -4.54
CA THR A 59 1.36 -13.90 -4.88
C THR A 59 1.00 -12.73 -3.97
N ALA A 60 0.44 -11.68 -4.56
CA ALA A 60 -0.24 -10.63 -3.82
C ALA A 60 -1.59 -10.31 -4.47
N TYR A 61 -2.62 -10.18 -3.65
CA TYR A 61 -3.95 -9.75 -4.10
C TYR A 61 -4.66 -9.02 -2.96
N TYR A 62 -5.77 -8.36 -3.30
CA TYR A 62 -6.64 -7.76 -2.31
C TYR A 62 -8.08 -8.25 -2.50
N THR A 63 -8.84 -8.22 -1.42
CA THR A 63 -10.28 -8.39 -1.43
C THR A 63 -10.92 -7.22 -0.71
N VAL A 64 -12.09 -6.80 -1.18
CA VAL A 64 -12.90 -5.78 -0.52
C VAL A 64 -14.23 -6.40 -0.13
N ASN A 65 -14.61 -6.21 1.13
CA ASN A 65 -15.90 -6.61 1.65
C ASN A 65 -16.46 -5.47 2.52
N GLU A 66 -17.56 -4.87 2.08
CA GLU A 66 -18.12 -3.66 2.70
C GLU A 66 -17.07 -2.54 2.82
N ASP A 67 -16.75 -2.09 4.03
CA ASP A 67 -15.75 -1.06 4.31
C ASP A 67 -14.36 -1.64 4.66
N THR A 68 -14.18 -2.94 4.48
CA THR A 68 -12.98 -3.67 4.83
C THR A 68 -12.20 -4.06 3.58
N VAL A 69 -10.90 -3.76 3.56
CA VAL A 69 -9.97 -4.28 2.58
C VAL A 69 -8.95 -5.18 3.25
N THR A 70 -8.76 -6.37 2.67
CA THR A 70 -7.76 -7.33 3.10
C THR A 70 -6.74 -7.51 1.99
N PHE A 71 -5.48 -7.28 2.29
CA PHE A 71 -4.35 -7.58 1.39
C PHE A 71 -3.72 -8.89 1.80
N PHE A 72 -3.68 -9.83 0.87
CA PHE A 72 -2.92 -11.06 1.00
C PHE A 72 -1.57 -10.87 0.30
N VAL A 73 -0.50 -11.29 0.98
CA VAL A 73 0.81 -11.51 0.37
C VAL A 73 1.33 -12.87 0.78
N GLY A 74 1.86 -13.62 -0.18
CA GLY A 74 2.60 -14.84 0.08
C GLY A 74 3.83 -14.93 -0.80
N PHE A 75 4.91 -15.46 -0.23
CA PHE A 75 6.22 -15.54 -0.87
C PHE A 75 7.05 -16.69 -0.31
N ASN A 76 7.94 -17.24 -1.13
CA ASN A 76 8.86 -18.30 -0.70
C ASN A 76 10.14 -17.73 -0.12
N SER A 77 10.54 -18.21 1.05
CA SER A 77 11.83 -17.85 1.66
C SER A 77 12.41 -19.00 2.48
N GLU A 78 13.62 -18.83 3.00
CA GLU A 78 14.24 -19.82 3.88
C GLU A 78 13.41 -20.01 5.15
N CYS A 79 13.11 -21.26 5.53
CA CYS A 79 12.12 -21.55 6.59
C CYS A 79 12.54 -21.14 8.01
N CYS A 80 13.80 -20.74 8.21
CA CYS A 80 14.32 -20.27 9.50
C CYS A 80 14.37 -18.75 9.60
N LEU A 81 13.88 -18.05 8.58
CA LEU A 81 13.74 -16.61 8.61
C LEU A 81 12.46 -16.23 9.34
N HIS A 82 12.54 -15.11 10.03
CA HIS A 82 11.42 -14.49 10.71
C HIS A 82 11.19 -13.11 10.10
N PHE A 83 9.94 -12.68 10.02
CA PHE A 83 9.60 -11.35 9.52
C PHE A 83 8.71 -10.66 10.53
N ASP A 84 9.03 -9.40 10.81
CA ASP A 84 8.13 -8.48 11.51
C ASP A 84 7.31 -7.69 10.50
N SER A 85 6.12 -7.28 10.89
CA SER A 85 5.21 -6.54 10.03
C SER A 85 4.98 -5.13 10.56
N GLU A 86 5.19 -4.13 9.71
CA GLU A 86 4.88 -2.74 10.00
C GLU A 86 3.86 -2.22 8.99
N THR A 87 2.90 -1.41 9.45
CA THR A 87 1.95 -0.75 8.55
C THR A 87 1.86 0.74 8.83
N SER A 88 1.60 1.51 7.78
CA SER A 88 1.24 2.92 7.91
C SER A 88 0.28 3.34 6.81
N ILE A 89 -0.47 4.42 7.07
CA ILE A 89 -1.35 5.05 6.10
C ILE A 89 -0.90 6.49 5.94
N SER A 90 -0.64 6.91 4.70
CA SER A 90 -0.30 8.29 4.39
C SER A 90 -1.12 8.76 3.20
N ASN A 91 -2.03 9.71 3.46
CA ASN A 91 -3.07 10.14 2.51
C ASN A 91 -3.87 8.91 2.01
N ASP A 92 -4.04 8.79 0.69
CA ASP A 92 -4.73 7.68 0.05
C ASP A 92 -3.81 6.48 -0.22
N THR A 93 -2.73 6.27 0.55
CA THR A 93 -1.79 5.16 0.35
C THR A 93 -1.57 4.35 1.61
N ILE A 94 -1.77 3.04 1.49
CA ILE A 94 -1.48 2.03 2.51
C ILE A 94 -0.07 1.47 2.26
N TYR A 95 0.77 1.49 3.29
CA TYR A 95 2.09 0.89 3.26
C TYR A 95 2.10 -0.32 4.21
N MET A 96 2.54 -1.46 3.69
CA MET A 96 2.71 -2.72 4.41
C MET A 96 4.14 -3.19 4.20
N ASN A 97 4.91 -3.28 5.27
CA ASN A 97 6.31 -3.72 5.23
C ASN A 97 6.45 -5.03 5.99
N LEU A 98 7.11 -6.00 5.39
CA LEU A 98 7.55 -7.25 6.01
C LEU A 98 9.07 -7.22 6.13
N ASN A 99 9.55 -6.82 7.30
CA ASN A 99 10.96 -6.63 7.58
C ASN A 99 11.58 -7.95 8.00
N LEU A 100 12.66 -8.34 7.33
CA LEU A 100 13.42 -9.51 7.72
C LEU A 100 14.05 -9.29 9.09
N LEU A 101 13.77 -10.19 10.03
CA LEU A 101 14.46 -10.29 11.30
C LEU A 101 15.65 -11.25 11.15
N ASP A 102 16.74 -10.96 11.86
CA ASP A 102 17.90 -11.85 11.87
C ASP A 102 17.50 -13.29 12.22
N GLY A 103 17.94 -14.24 11.40
CA GLY A 103 17.67 -15.67 11.55
C GLY A 103 18.88 -16.52 11.19
N PRO A 104 18.95 -17.77 11.66
CA PRO A 104 20.00 -18.69 11.26
C PRO A 104 19.83 -19.09 9.78
N VAL A 105 20.94 -19.27 9.07
CA VAL A 105 20.94 -19.81 7.71
C VAL A 105 20.49 -21.27 7.74
N CYS A 106 19.62 -21.68 6.82
CA CYS A 106 19.22 -23.08 6.72
C CYS A 106 18.79 -23.51 5.31
N SER A 107 18.83 -24.82 5.05
CA SER A 107 18.56 -25.38 3.72
C SER A 107 17.15 -25.95 3.62
N CYS A 108 16.15 -25.07 3.77
CA CYS A 108 14.73 -25.37 3.56
C CYS A 108 14.06 -24.16 2.95
N MET A 109 13.09 -24.39 2.05
CA MET A 109 12.20 -23.34 1.55
C MET A 109 10.83 -23.50 2.17
N CYS A 110 10.15 -22.38 2.39
CA CYS A 110 8.77 -22.38 2.83
C CYS A 110 8.02 -21.16 2.31
N TYR A 111 6.72 -21.34 2.09
CA TYR A 111 5.81 -20.27 1.74
C TYR A 111 5.28 -19.57 3.00
N TYR A 112 5.62 -18.29 3.12
CA TYR A 112 5.13 -17.38 4.15
C TYR A 112 3.88 -16.69 3.64
N THR A 113 2.88 -16.47 4.49
CA THR A 113 1.69 -15.70 4.11
C THR A 113 1.31 -14.70 5.19
N TYR A 114 0.84 -13.52 4.76
CA TYR A 114 0.34 -12.48 5.64
C TYR A 114 -0.95 -11.89 5.06
N GLU A 115 -1.96 -11.77 5.92
CA GLU A 115 -3.20 -11.05 5.59
C GLU A 115 -3.27 -9.76 6.40
N PHE A 116 -3.15 -8.63 5.74
CA PHE A 116 -3.28 -7.29 6.34
C PHE A 116 -4.70 -6.79 6.17
N GLN A 117 -5.36 -6.48 7.28
CA GLN A 117 -6.74 -6.02 7.27
C GLN A 117 -6.83 -4.54 7.66
N PHE A 118 -7.54 -3.77 6.84
CA PHE A 118 -7.88 -2.38 7.08
C PHE A 118 -9.39 -2.19 6.99
N THR A 119 -9.94 -1.30 7.81
CA THR A 119 -11.38 -1.01 7.88
C THR A 119 -11.65 0.48 7.72
N GLY A 120 -12.90 0.85 7.44
CA GLY A 120 -13.29 2.25 7.21
C GLY A 120 -12.90 2.77 5.82
N LEU A 121 -12.78 1.88 4.84
CA LEU A 121 -12.55 2.22 3.44
C LEU A 121 -13.81 2.88 2.87
N THR A 122 -13.69 4.12 2.39
CA THR A 122 -14.82 4.91 1.87
C THR A 122 -14.57 5.45 0.46
N GLY A 123 -13.36 5.28 -0.06
CA GLY A 123 -12.96 5.66 -1.41
C GLY A 123 -11.69 4.92 -1.80
N PRO A 124 -11.29 5.03 -3.07
CA PRO A 124 -10.17 4.26 -3.59
C PRO A 124 -8.85 4.54 -2.86
N VAL A 125 -7.97 3.55 -2.82
CA VAL A 125 -6.65 3.64 -2.16
C VAL A 125 -5.55 3.03 -3.03
N TYR A 126 -4.37 3.61 -2.96
CA TYR A 126 -3.13 2.97 -3.40
C TYR A 126 -2.60 2.06 -2.30
N TYR A 127 -1.87 1.02 -2.69
CA TYR A 127 -1.16 0.19 -1.74
C TYR A 127 0.27 -0.09 -2.21
N VAL A 128 1.13 -0.30 -1.22
CA VAL A 128 2.50 -0.75 -1.36
C VAL A 128 2.73 -1.85 -0.34
N ILE A 129 3.22 -3.00 -0.82
CA ILE A 129 3.69 -4.12 -0.01
C ILE A 129 5.18 -4.29 -0.33
N ASP A 130 6.02 -4.06 0.67
CA ASP A 130 7.47 -4.23 0.59
C ASP A 130 7.89 -5.40 1.49
N VAL A 131 8.66 -6.33 0.96
CA VAL A 131 9.14 -7.52 1.67
C VAL A 131 10.66 -7.58 1.58
N ALA A 132 11.30 -7.66 2.75
CA ALA A 132 12.76 -7.77 2.91
C ALA A 132 13.53 -6.69 2.13
N ASP A 133 13.21 -5.43 2.40
CA ASP A 133 13.89 -4.25 1.81
C ASP A 133 13.91 -4.27 0.28
N GLY A 134 12.77 -4.57 -0.34
CA GLY A 134 12.56 -4.53 -1.79
C GLY A 134 12.86 -5.83 -2.51
N PHE A 135 13.12 -6.94 -1.81
CA PHE A 135 13.32 -8.24 -2.46
C PHE A 135 12.04 -8.72 -3.16
N TRP A 136 10.88 -8.53 -2.51
CA TRP A 136 9.58 -8.57 -3.19
C TRP A 136 8.85 -7.26 -2.99
N TYR A 137 8.30 -6.73 -4.09
CA TYR A 137 7.61 -5.46 -4.11
C TYR A 137 6.32 -5.57 -4.90
N PHE A 138 5.21 -5.29 -4.25
CA PHE A 138 3.89 -5.26 -4.87
C PHE A 138 3.28 -3.89 -4.65
N SER A 139 2.69 -3.32 -5.69
CA SER A 139 1.95 -2.07 -5.57
C SER A 139 0.77 -2.07 -6.51
N GLY A 140 -0.22 -1.25 -6.19
CA GLY A 140 -1.41 -1.15 -7.01
C GLY A 140 -2.42 -0.18 -6.45
N TYR A 141 -3.65 -0.38 -6.89
CA TYR A 141 -4.78 0.48 -6.60
C TYR A 141 -6.01 -0.39 -6.36
N VAL A 142 -6.72 -0.09 -5.28
CA VAL A 142 -7.99 -0.71 -4.91
C VAL A 142 -9.11 0.20 -5.43
N ASP A 143 -9.84 -0.31 -6.42
CA ASP A 143 -11.08 0.30 -6.91
C ASP A 143 -12.28 -0.31 -6.15
N ILE A 144 -13.28 0.51 -5.81
CA ILE A 144 -14.43 0.15 -4.96
C ILE A 144 -15.74 0.38 -5.70
#